data_AF-A0A832UGC9-F1
#
_entry.id   AF-A0A832UGC9-F1
#
_cell.length_a   1.000
_cell.length_b   1.000
_cell.length_c   1.000
_cell.angle_alpha   90.00
_cell.angle_beta   90.00
_cell.angle_gamma   90.00
#
_symmetry.space_group_name_H-M   'P 1'
#
loop_
_entity.id
_entity.type
_entity.pdbx_description
1 polymer ?
#
loop_
_entity_poly.entity_id
_entity_poly.type
_entity_poly.pdbx_seq_one_letter_code
_entity_poly.pdbx_strand_id
1 'polypeptide(L)' 'MYKCIKCGQTVDIKKYSESKCPKCRYRILFKEVPVVKRTIKAR' A
#
# COMPACT_ATOMS: atom_id res chain seq x y z
N MET A 1 0.13 1.23 -5.62
CA MET A 1 -1.11 1.25 -4.83
C MET A 1 -0.73 1.17 -3.36
N TYR A 2 -1.52 1.78 -2.48
CA TYR A 2 -1.36 1.63 -1.04
C TYR A 2 -2.47 0.75 -0.48
N LYS A 3 -2.21 -0.03 0.55
CA LYS A 3 -3.20 -0.87 1.23
C LYS A 3 -3.40 -0.39 2.65
N CYS A 4 -4.63 -0.15 3.04
CA CYS A 4 -4.94 0.17 4.42
C CYS A 4 -4.79 -1.08 5.30
N ILE A 5 -4.10 -0.98 6.43
CA ILE A 5 -3.92 -2.10 7.36
C ILE A 5 -5.22 -2.53 8.06
N LYS A 6 -6.12 -1.57 8.32
CA LYS A 6 -7.33 -1.84 9.10
C LYS A 6 -8.43 -2.51 8.27
N CYS A 7 -8.68 -2.01 7.05
CA CYS A 7 -9.76 -2.52 6.20
C CYS A 7 -9.27 -3.28 4.97
N GLY A 8 -7.96 -3.35 4.73
CA GLY A 8 -7.39 -4.03 3.56
C GLY A 8 -7.65 -3.35 2.22
N GLN A 9 -8.34 -2.19 2.21
CA GLN A 9 -8.71 -1.48 0.99
C GLN A 9 -7.46 -0.98 0.26
N THR A 10 -7.42 -1.16 -1.05
CA THR A 10 -6.45 -0.51 -1.92
C THR A 10 -6.83 0.97 -2.12
N VAL A 11 -5.86 1.84 -1.96
CA VAL A 11 -5.96 3.29 -2.00
C VAL A 11 -4.90 3.80 -2.97
N ASP A 12 -5.36 4.51 -3.99
CA ASP A 12 -4.47 5.27 -4.87
C ASP A 12 -4.32 6.69 -4.34
N ILE A 13 -3.24 6.91 -3.56
CA ILE A 13 -2.88 8.23 -3.01
C ILE A 13 -2.62 9.25 -4.14
N LYS A 14 -2.30 8.81 -5.36
CA LYS A 14 -2.20 9.73 -6.52
C LYS A 14 -3.54 10.40 -6.88
N LYS A 15 -4.68 9.74 -6.62
CA LYS A 15 -6.02 10.30 -6.84
C LYS A 15 -6.61 10.94 -5.58
N TYR A 16 -6.13 10.56 -4.41
CA TYR A 16 -6.66 10.99 -3.12
C TYR A 16 -5.57 11.77 -2.37
N SER A 17 -5.70 13.10 -2.34
CA SER A 17 -4.74 14.04 -1.74
C SER A 17 -4.57 13.86 -0.23
N GLU A 18 -5.52 13.21 0.45
CA GLU A 18 -5.42 12.91 1.86
C GLU A 18 -4.70 11.58 2.12
N SER A 19 -3.75 11.57 3.06
CA SER A 19 -3.11 10.35 3.58
C SER A 19 -4.04 9.56 4.52
N LYS A 20 -5.31 9.40 4.12
CA LYS A 20 -6.35 8.70 4.86
C LYS A 20 -6.99 7.64 3.97
N CYS A 21 -7.35 6.51 4.56
CA CYS A 21 -8.14 5.50 3.87
C CYS A 21 -9.56 6.03 3.63
N PRO A 22 -10.10 5.97 2.40
CA PRO A 22 -11.42 6.50 2.07
C PRO A 22 -12.57 5.75 2.78
N LYS A 23 -12.35 4.49 3.17
CA LYS A 23 -13.40 3.66 3.80
C LYS A 23 -13.43 3.77 5.32
N CYS A 24 -12.27 3.75 5.98
CA CYS A 24 -12.18 3.69 7.44
C CYS A 24 -11.52 4.91 8.08
N ARG A 25 -11.13 5.93 7.29
CA ARG A 25 -10.40 7.14 7.70
C ARG A 25 -9.06 6.87 8.44
N TYR A 26 -8.60 5.63 8.45
CA TYR A 26 -7.34 5.25 9.07
C TYR A 26 -6.15 5.81 8.27
N ARG A 27 -5.07 6.17 8.96
CA ARG A 27 -3.94 6.92 8.37
C ARG A 27 -2.75 6.05 7.97
N ILE A 28 -2.70 4.80 8.42
CA ILE A 28 -1.59 3.89 8.11
C ILE A 28 -1.91 3.14 6.80
N LEU A 29 -1.11 3.42 5.79
CA LEU A 29 -1.23 2.90 4.42
C LEU A 29 0.11 2.25 4.02
N PHE A 30 0.09 0.97 3.69
CA PHE A 30 1.27 0.22 3.22
C PHE A 30 1.41 0.31 1.72
N LYS A 31 2.58 0.69 1.22
CA LYS A 31 2.84 0.64 -0.23
C LYS A 31 2.88 -0.82 -0.66
N GLU A 32 2.06 -1.17 -1.64
CA GLU A 32 2.15 -2.47 -2.28
C GLU A 32 3.44 -2.51 -3.11
N VAL A 33 4.34 -3.40 -2.71
CA VAL A 33 5.61 -3.62 -3.40
C VAL A 33 5.34 -4.62 -4.53
N PRO A 34 5.62 -4.27 -5.80
CA PRO A 34 5.45 -5.22 -6.89
C PRO A 34 6.36 -6.43 -6.65
N VAL A 35 5.87 -7.61 -7.02
CA VAL A 35 6.58 -8.88 -6.83
C VAL A 35 7.72 -8.96 -7.85
N VAL A 36 8.82 -8.26 -7.59
CA VAL A 36 10.03 -8.36 -8.41
C VAL A 36 10.74 -9.64 -7.98
N LYS A 37 10.75 -10.64 -8.86
CA LYS A 37 11.53 -11.87 -8.65
C LYS A 37 13.01 -11.48 -8.66
N ARG A 38 13.62 -11.38 -7.47
CA ARG A 38 15.06 -11.18 -7.32
C ARG A 38 15.70 -12.55 -7.20
N THR A 39 16.55 -12.92 -8.16
CA THR A 39 17.40 -14.10 -8.03
C THR A 39 18.55 -13.76 -7.10
N ILE A 40 18.47 -14.20 -5.85
CA ILE A 40 19.53 -14.01 -4.85
C ILE A 40 20.47 -15.20 -4.97
N LYS A 41 21.73 -14.97 -5.35
CA LYS A 41 22.78 -15.99 -5.25
C LYS A 41 23.24 -16.06 -3.80
N ALA A 42 23.17 -17.24 -3.19
CA ALA A 42 23.84 -17.47 -1.91
C ALA A 42 25.36 -17.42 -2.15
N ARG A 43 26.09 -16.68 -1.30
CA ARG A 43 27.55 -16.64 -1.30
C ARG A 43 28.08 -17.57 -0.22
#